data_AF-A0A1M7H516-F1
#
_entry.id   AF-A0A1M7H516-F1
#
_cell.length_a   1.000
_cell.length_b   1.000
_cell.length_c   1.000
_cell.angle_alpha   90.00
_cell.angle_beta   90.00
_cell.angle_gamma   90.00
#
_symmetry.space_group_name_H-M   'P 1'
#
loop_
_entity.id
_entity.type
_entity.pdbx_description
1 polymer ?
#
loop_
_entity_poly.entity_id
_entity_poly.type
_entity_poly.pdbx_seq_one_letter_code
_entity_poly.pdbx_strand_id
1 'polypeptide(L)'
;MKTRASFVQSIVTPCVALLALLSGCAGFTENVAGNAMADSEDVTPDTGTKDGEGLPDISAPQDASDPVVPIPGQNIGHSDIPTETVDHEVDKSVAARFESAKIRSTGKLLRSAAGDSITIVLEINGGCVKEGESFAYDQNFFFADSKTFAYSFRGDTLLLSKISEPDPYEADQQKYEESFIFVGGTSGKLDGIWKHSQCRYREDKMYCMNDGYDQYFKFDGDKVEYRITDRVDYDYMQTVFVDQLFDFIGDGGSIQLETPYYYSDTKYGQESAGISILSKTNTTMKFTHADKTFDLSVDYARYKDSLHVTLKSGDVSCEGTVREMEDVVTEVCSDDNADYLWKSSSGAYTYERMNSREFEACIDGILGRNQND
;
A
#
# COMPACT_ATOMS: atom_id res chain seq x y z
N MET A 1 35.87 19.63 26.28
CA MET A 1 37.28 19.26 25.99
C MET A 1 37.51 17.76 26.20
N LYS A 2 37.34 16.94 25.15
CA LYS A 2 37.90 15.58 25.02
C LYS A 2 37.71 15.13 23.57
N THR A 3 38.80 14.89 22.86
CA THR A 3 38.80 14.60 21.40
C THR A 3 38.99 13.11 21.13
N ARG A 4 38.22 12.57 20.18
CA ARG A 4 38.46 11.33 19.39
C ARG A 4 37.23 11.11 18.47
N ALA A 5 37.33 10.51 17.30
CA ALA A 5 38.42 10.45 16.32
C ALA A 5 37.80 10.01 14.98
N SER A 6 38.29 10.50 13.84
CA SER A 6 37.82 10.05 12.52
C SER A 6 38.19 8.58 12.25
N PHE A 7 37.29 7.85 11.60
CA PHE A 7 37.65 6.64 10.86
C PHE A 7 36.93 6.63 9.50
N VAL A 8 37.50 7.38 8.55
CA VAL A 8 37.20 7.18 7.12
C VAL A 8 38.02 5.99 6.64
N GLN A 9 37.38 4.97 6.06
CA GLN A 9 38.10 3.93 5.34
C GLN A 9 37.40 3.59 4.02
N SER A 10 37.89 4.22 2.95
CA SER A 10 37.54 3.89 1.57
C SER A 10 38.16 2.54 1.19
N ILE A 11 37.37 1.69 0.52
CA ILE A 11 37.88 0.56 -0.25
C ILE A 11 37.21 0.63 -1.62
N VAL A 12 38.05 0.65 -2.66
CA VAL A 12 37.62 0.59 -4.07
C VAL A 12 37.84 -0.83 -4.59
N THR A 13 36.94 -1.23 -5.49
CA THR A 13 37.01 -2.33 -6.48
C THR A 13 38.42 -2.53 -7.09
N PRO A 14 38.77 -3.71 -7.68
CA PRO A 14 37.86 -4.68 -8.28
C PRO A 14 38.18 -6.17 -8.13
N CYS A 15 37.29 -7.02 -8.66
CA CYS A 15 37.66 -8.32 -9.24
C CYS A 15 36.85 -8.56 -10.53
N VAL A 16 37.44 -9.16 -11.55
CA VAL A 16 36.88 -9.30 -12.91
C VAL A 16 37.20 -10.67 -13.50
N ALA A 17 36.26 -11.19 -14.30
CA ALA A 17 36.34 -12.37 -15.19
C ALA A 17 36.11 -13.78 -14.59
N LEU A 18 35.70 -14.67 -15.51
CA LEU A 18 35.23 -16.06 -15.37
C LEU A 18 33.86 -16.20 -14.66
N LEU A 19 32.87 -16.95 -15.17
CA LEU A 19 32.83 -17.78 -16.40
C LEU A 19 31.70 -17.36 -17.37
N ALA A 20 31.94 -17.60 -18.66
CA ALA A 20 30.90 -17.91 -19.64
C ALA A 20 30.91 -19.43 -19.90
N LEU A 21 29.97 -19.92 -20.73
CA LEU A 21 29.45 -21.32 -20.79
C LEU A 21 28.42 -21.55 -19.66
N LEU A 22 27.20 -22.04 -19.93
CA LEU A 22 26.74 -22.88 -21.04
C LEU A 22 25.66 -22.23 -21.93
N SER A 23 25.46 -22.81 -23.12
CA SER A 23 24.47 -22.36 -24.12
C SER A 23 23.77 -23.54 -24.81
N GLY A 24 22.44 -23.50 -24.91
CA GLY A 24 21.60 -24.51 -25.60
C GLY A 24 21.27 -25.75 -24.76
N CYS A 25 20.14 -26.45 -24.95
CA CYS A 25 19.14 -26.41 -26.04
C CYS A 25 17.74 -26.85 -25.55
N ALA A 26 16.72 -26.63 -26.41
CA ALA A 26 15.31 -27.01 -26.25
C ALA A 26 14.53 -26.33 -25.09
N GLY A 27 13.29 -25.87 -25.24
CA GLY A 27 12.44 -25.83 -26.44
C GLY A 27 11.30 -26.84 -26.42
N PHE A 28 10.25 -26.54 -25.66
CA PHE A 28 8.93 -27.14 -25.81
C PHE A 28 7.85 -26.05 -25.77
N THR A 29 6.97 -26.09 -26.75
CA THR A 29 5.70 -25.35 -26.77
C THR A 29 4.57 -26.33 -26.50
N GLU A 30 3.68 -26.06 -25.55
CA GLU A 30 2.31 -26.58 -25.64
C GLU A 30 1.32 -25.78 -24.79
N ASN A 31 0.12 -25.56 -25.33
CA ASN A 31 -1.03 -25.09 -24.58
C ASN A 31 -1.74 -26.31 -23.98
N VAL A 32 -2.07 -26.27 -22.69
CA VAL A 32 -3.06 -27.19 -22.12
C VAL A 32 -4.07 -26.42 -21.28
N ALA A 33 -5.27 -26.25 -21.84
CA ALA A 33 -6.50 -26.08 -21.07
C ALA A 33 -7.22 -27.43 -21.06
N GLY A 34 -7.50 -28.00 -19.88
CA GLY A 34 -8.06 -29.36 -19.79
C GLY A 34 -8.47 -29.76 -18.37
N ASN A 35 -9.77 -29.89 -18.15
CA ASN A 35 -10.42 -30.17 -16.87
C ASN A 35 -10.20 -31.61 -16.31
N ALA A 36 -10.00 -31.66 -15.00
CA ALA A 36 -10.72 -32.49 -14.01
C ALA A 36 -10.53 -34.03 -13.92
N MET A 37 -11.07 -34.56 -12.81
CA MET A 37 -11.22 -35.97 -12.39
C MET A 37 -9.94 -36.67 -11.89
N ALA A 38 -9.97 -37.64 -10.97
CA ALA A 38 -10.90 -37.95 -9.86
C ALA A 38 -10.25 -39.03 -8.94
N ASP A 39 -10.74 -39.12 -7.71
CA ASP A 39 -10.61 -40.16 -6.66
C ASP A 39 -9.81 -41.46 -6.90
N SER A 40 -9.06 -41.86 -5.87
CA SER A 40 -8.93 -43.28 -5.48
C SER A 40 -8.71 -43.45 -3.98
N GLU A 41 -9.58 -44.25 -3.34
CA GLU A 41 -9.36 -44.87 -2.01
C GLU A 41 -8.17 -45.88 -2.10
N ASP A 42 -7.60 -46.48 -1.05
CA ASP A 42 -8.22 -47.28 0.02
C ASP A 42 -7.16 -47.82 1.03
N VAL A 43 -7.62 -48.45 2.12
CA VAL A 43 -6.96 -49.38 3.08
C VAL A 43 -5.92 -48.84 4.10
N THR A 44 -6.32 -48.89 5.38
CA THR A 44 -5.45 -49.08 6.57
C THR A 44 -5.58 -50.49 7.15
N PRO A 45 -4.60 -50.95 7.94
CA PRO A 45 -4.88 -51.43 9.31
C PRO A 45 -3.81 -50.92 10.32
N ASP A 46 -4.16 -50.30 11.45
CA ASP A 46 -4.86 -50.79 12.67
C ASP A 46 -3.93 -51.44 13.72
N THR A 47 -3.97 -50.91 14.95
CA THR A 47 -3.87 -51.68 16.21
C THR A 47 -4.39 -50.81 17.38
N GLY A 48 -5.29 -51.35 18.21
CA GLY A 48 -6.05 -50.60 19.24
C GLY A 48 -5.26 -50.16 20.49
N THR A 49 -5.92 -49.63 21.55
CA THR A 49 -6.97 -50.33 22.32
C THR A 49 -7.89 -49.36 23.11
N LYS A 50 -9.01 -49.92 23.61
CA LYS A 50 -10.15 -49.40 24.39
C LYS A 50 -9.78 -48.79 25.76
N ASP A 51 -10.68 -48.25 26.61
CA ASP A 51 -12.16 -48.21 26.75
C ASP A 51 -12.62 -46.75 27.05
N GLY A 52 -13.88 -46.30 27.15
CA GLY A 52 -15.19 -46.94 27.42
C GLY A 52 -15.64 -46.67 28.88
N GLU A 53 -16.85 -46.20 29.23
CA GLU A 53 -18.13 -45.92 28.51
C GLU A 53 -18.55 -44.42 28.73
N GLY A 54 -19.74 -43.87 28.45
CA GLY A 54 -21.07 -44.38 28.03
C GLY A 54 -22.10 -43.23 27.84
N LEU A 55 -23.41 -43.51 27.67
CA LEU A 55 -24.49 -42.52 27.42
C LEU A 55 -25.82 -42.90 28.13
N PRO A 56 -26.72 -41.91 28.37
CA PRO A 56 -28.18 -42.12 28.36
C PRO A 56 -28.90 -41.37 27.21
N ASP A 57 -29.99 -41.96 26.73
CA ASP A 57 -30.83 -41.52 25.61
C ASP A 57 -31.97 -40.57 26.07
N ILE A 58 -32.26 -39.54 25.26
CA ILE A 58 -33.53 -38.79 25.28
C ILE A 58 -33.94 -38.48 23.83
N SER A 59 -35.15 -38.85 23.46
CA SER A 59 -35.64 -38.85 22.07
C SER A 59 -36.06 -37.46 21.54
N ALA A 60 -36.05 -37.31 20.22
CA ALA A 60 -36.51 -36.13 19.49
C ALA A 60 -38.04 -35.92 19.54
N PRO A 61 -38.52 -34.77 19.04
CA PRO A 61 -39.32 -34.86 17.82
C PRO A 61 -38.66 -34.15 16.63
N GLN A 62 -39.02 -34.60 15.43
CA GLN A 62 -38.55 -34.06 14.16
C GLN A 62 -39.43 -32.89 13.72
N ASP A 63 -38.83 -31.91 13.05
CA ASP A 63 -39.55 -31.11 12.04
C ASP A 63 -38.63 -30.95 10.81
N ALA A 64 -39.20 -30.92 9.61
CA ALA A 64 -38.45 -31.16 8.37
C ALA A 64 -38.10 -29.87 7.62
N SER A 65 -36.91 -29.86 7.00
CA SER A 65 -36.48 -28.85 6.03
C SER A 65 -35.87 -29.58 4.83
N ASP A 66 -36.52 -29.52 3.67
CA ASP A 66 -36.13 -30.29 2.49
C ASP A 66 -34.79 -29.83 1.87
N PRO A 67 -33.94 -30.75 1.41
CA PRO A 67 -32.71 -30.40 0.71
C PRO A 67 -33.00 -29.93 -0.73
N VAL A 68 -32.51 -28.75 -1.10
CA VAL A 68 -32.67 -28.21 -2.45
C VAL A 68 -31.82 -29.00 -3.45
N VAL A 69 -32.47 -29.61 -4.43
CA VAL A 69 -31.85 -30.42 -5.49
C VAL A 69 -31.17 -29.50 -6.54
N PRO A 70 -29.93 -29.78 -6.98
CA PRO A 70 -29.29 -29.03 -8.05
C PRO A 70 -29.95 -29.32 -9.41
N ILE A 71 -30.25 -28.29 -10.19
CA ILE A 71 -30.85 -28.40 -11.53
C ILE A 71 -29.73 -28.35 -12.59
N PRO A 72 -29.49 -29.44 -13.36
CA PRO A 72 -28.51 -29.41 -14.44
C PRO A 72 -29.11 -28.88 -15.76
N GLY A 73 -28.42 -27.93 -16.39
CA GLY A 73 -28.49 -27.67 -17.82
C GLY A 73 -29.72 -26.90 -18.34
N GLN A 74 -29.57 -25.58 -18.49
CA GLN A 74 -30.20 -24.85 -19.60
C GLN A 74 -29.12 -24.15 -20.42
N ASN A 75 -29.12 -24.38 -21.73
CA ASN A 75 -28.31 -23.63 -22.68
C ASN A 75 -28.86 -22.20 -22.77
N ILE A 76 -28.18 -21.22 -22.15
CA ILE A 76 -28.30 -19.83 -22.56
C ILE A 76 -27.44 -19.69 -23.82
N GLY A 77 -28.08 -19.34 -24.94
CA GLY A 77 -27.45 -19.39 -26.26
C GLY A 77 -26.36 -18.34 -26.47
N HIS A 78 -25.64 -18.50 -27.58
CA HIS A 78 -24.79 -17.46 -28.17
C HIS A 78 -25.57 -16.13 -28.19
N SER A 79 -25.07 -15.13 -27.48
CA SER A 79 -25.49 -13.75 -27.67
C SER A 79 -24.39 -13.07 -28.44
N ASP A 80 -24.65 -12.80 -29.73
CA ASP A 80 -23.74 -12.07 -30.60
C ASP A 80 -23.69 -10.59 -30.18
N ILE A 81 -22.93 -10.30 -29.11
CA ILE A 81 -22.64 -8.94 -28.67
C ILE A 81 -21.74 -8.29 -29.74
N PRO A 82 -22.11 -7.15 -30.34
CA PRO A 82 -21.27 -6.48 -31.32
C PRO A 82 -19.92 -6.06 -30.72
N THR A 83 -18.82 -6.47 -31.35
CA THR A 83 -17.45 -6.16 -30.92
C THR A 83 -17.04 -4.72 -31.26
N GLU A 84 -17.73 -3.73 -30.69
CA GLU A 84 -17.40 -2.31 -30.88
C GLU A 84 -17.28 -1.55 -29.55
N THR A 85 -16.11 -0.93 -29.35
CA THR A 85 -15.85 0.19 -28.42
C THR A 85 -16.06 -0.04 -26.90
N VAL A 86 -15.18 -0.83 -26.28
CA VAL A 86 -14.87 -0.72 -24.83
C VAL A 86 -13.53 0.01 -24.59
N ASP A 87 -12.54 -0.23 -25.45
CA ASP A 87 -11.15 0.25 -25.36
C ASP A 87 -10.94 1.78 -25.45
N HIS A 88 -12.01 2.58 -25.42
CA HIS A 88 -11.96 4.03 -25.68
C HIS A 88 -12.60 4.92 -24.59
N GLU A 89 -13.18 4.35 -23.54
CA GLU A 89 -13.59 5.12 -22.35
C GLU A 89 -12.61 4.95 -21.19
N VAL A 90 -12.11 3.72 -20.97
CA VAL A 90 -11.14 3.42 -19.90
C VAL A 90 -9.84 4.21 -20.09
N ASP A 91 -9.25 4.18 -21.29
CA ASP A 91 -8.02 4.92 -21.62
C ASP A 91 -8.18 6.44 -21.41
N LYS A 92 -9.28 7.03 -21.89
CA LYS A 92 -9.60 8.46 -21.64
C LYS A 92 -9.71 8.78 -20.15
N SER A 93 -10.24 7.87 -19.34
CA SER A 93 -10.32 8.05 -17.89
C SER A 93 -8.95 8.01 -17.20
N VAL A 94 -8.03 7.15 -17.68
CA VAL A 94 -6.66 7.05 -17.18
C VAL A 94 -5.87 8.30 -17.56
N ALA A 95 -5.92 8.72 -18.82
CA ALA A 95 -5.26 9.95 -19.29
C ALA A 95 -5.80 11.21 -18.59
N ALA A 96 -7.12 11.33 -18.43
CA ALA A 96 -7.73 12.47 -17.73
C ALA A 96 -7.33 12.53 -16.23
N ARG A 97 -7.32 11.39 -15.53
CA ARG A 97 -6.83 11.35 -14.14
C ARG A 97 -5.33 11.68 -14.06
N PHE A 98 -4.50 11.17 -14.98
CA PHE A 98 -3.08 11.49 -15.05
C PHE A 98 -2.83 12.99 -15.23
N GLU A 99 -3.57 13.68 -16.11
CA GLU A 99 -3.42 15.14 -16.30
C GLU A 99 -3.98 15.99 -15.14
N SER A 100 -4.75 15.38 -14.22
CA SER A 100 -5.13 16.00 -12.95
C SER A 100 -4.19 15.68 -11.76
N ALA A 101 -3.25 14.76 -11.94
CA ALA A 101 -2.40 14.23 -10.86
C ALA A 101 -1.17 15.13 -10.57
N LYS A 102 -0.76 15.19 -9.30
CA LYS A 102 0.42 15.93 -8.82
C LYS A 102 1.68 15.24 -9.35
N ILE A 103 2.52 15.97 -10.11
CA ILE A 103 3.87 15.50 -10.47
C ILE A 103 4.67 15.32 -9.19
N ARG A 104 5.29 14.14 -9.02
CA ARG A 104 6.18 13.85 -7.89
C ARG A 104 7.64 13.86 -8.31
N SER A 105 7.95 13.23 -9.43
CA SER A 105 9.29 13.23 -9.99
C SER A 105 9.28 12.99 -11.49
N THR A 106 10.35 13.41 -12.14
CA THR A 106 10.67 13.07 -13.54
C THR A 106 12.05 12.42 -13.58
N GLY A 107 12.44 11.87 -14.72
CA GLY A 107 13.76 11.29 -14.87
C GLY A 107 13.88 10.44 -16.11
N LYS A 108 14.65 9.35 -16.02
CA LYS A 108 15.11 8.56 -17.17
C LYS A 108 14.58 7.13 -17.14
N LEU A 109 14.27 6.62 -18.31
CA LEU A 109 13.86 5.24 -18.56
C LEU A 109 14.95 4.55 -19.39
N LEU A 110 15.80 3.78 -18.72
CA LEU A 110 16.86 3.02 -19.37
C LEU A 110 16.31 1.65 -19.76
N ARG A 111 16.63 1.14 -20.95
CA ARG A 111 16.21 -0.19 -21.42
C ARG A 111 17.43 -1.09 -21.56
N SER A 112 17.30 -2.37 -21.22
CA SER A 112 18.39 -3.33 -21.40
C SER A 112 18.71 -3.52 -22.88
N ALA A 113 19.94 -3.92 -23.20
CA ALA A 113 20.34 -4.23 -24.58
C ALA A 113 19.61 -5.47 -25.15
N ALA A 114 18.97 -6.28 -24.30
CA ALA A 114 18.15 -7.43 -24.68
C ALA A 114 16.67 -7.08 -24.88
N GLY A 115 16.19 -5.95 -24.35
CA GLY A 115 14.77 -5.56 -24.40
C GLY A 115 13.86 -6.34 -23.44
N ASP A 116 14.44 -6.96 -22.41
CA ASP A 116 13.77 -7.79 -21.39
C ASP A 116 13.46 -7.05 -20.08
N SER A 117 14.14 -5.92 -19.85
CA SER A 117 14.15 -5.20 -18.59
C SER A 117 14.35 -3.70 -18.77
N ILE A 118 13.83 -2.93 -17.82
CA ILE A 118 13.96 -1.48 -17.72
C ILE A 118 14.53 -1.06 -16.37
N THR A 119 15.29 0.03 -16.34
CA THR A 119 15.60 0.77 -15.11
C THR A 119 14.87 2.10 -15.13
N ILE A 120 13.95 2.26 -14.20
CA ILE A 120 13.29 3.54 -13.92
C ILE A 120 14.23 4.32 -12.99
N VAL A 121 14.64 5.51 -13.41
CA VAL A 121 15.46 6.44 -12.62
C VAL A 121 14.62 7.69 -12.34
N LEU A 122 14.29 7.94 -11.08
CA LEU A 122 13.51 9.09 -10.63
C LEU A 122 14.45 10.11 -9.99
N GLU A 123 14.46 11.33 -10.52
CA GLU A 123 15.47 12.34 -10.23
C GLU A 123 14.86 13.51 -9.43
N ILE A 124 15.45 13.79 -8.27
CA ILE A 124 15.15 14.96 -7.43
C ILE A 124 16.21 16.03 -7.72
N ASN A 125 15.75 17.23 -8.04
CA ASN A 125 16.59 18.36 -8.43
C ASN A 125 16.25 19.57 -7.54
N GLY A 126 17.24 20.06 -6.81
CA GLY A 126 17.05 20.98 -5.70
C GLY A 126 16.56 20.28 -4.43
N GLY A 127 16.89 20.81 -3.25
CA GLY A 127 16.45 20.24 -1.98
C GLY A 127 16.88 21.02 -0.75
N CYS A 128 16.17 20.82 0.36
CA CYS A 128 16.56 21.36 1.65
C CYS A 128 17.77 20.60 2.22
N VAL A 129 18.86 21.30 2.52
CA VAL A 129 20.09 20.73 3.07
C VAL A 129 20.51 21.50 4.33
N LYS A 130 21.47 20.94 5.08
CA LYS A 130 22.04 21.59 6.26
C LYS A 130 23.51 21.95 6.00
N GLU A 131 23.77 23.24 5.79
CA GLU A 131 25.11 23.78 5.54
C GLU A 131 25.77 24.17 6.87
N GLY A 132 26.45 23.19 7.48
CA GLY A 132 27.05 23.35 8.81
C GLY A 132 25.98 23.32 9.91
N GLU A 133 25.70 24.47 10.51
CA GLU A 133 24.73 24.58 11.62
C GLU A 133 23.34 25.05 11.18
N SER A 134 23.19 25.64 9.99
CA SER A 134 21.93 26.20 9.48
C SER A 134 21.34 25.42 8.29
N PHE A 135 20.02 25.52 8.12
CA PHE A 135 19.28 25.01 6.97
C PHE A 135 19.28 25.99 5.78
N ALA A 136 19.45 25.46 4.57
CA ALA A 136 19.41 26.22 3.32
C ALA A 136 18.91 25.35 2.16
N TYR A 137 18.20 25.95 1.20
CA TYR A 137 17.77 25.24 -0.01
C TYR A 137 18.85 25.30 -1.09
N ASP A 138 19.50 24.18 -1.37
CA ASP A 138 20.48 24.08 -2.46
C ASP A 138 19.77 23.69 -3.76
N GLN A 139 19.80 24.59 -4.75
CA GLN A 139 19.26 24.36 -6.09
C GLN A 139 20.08 23.36 -6.91
N ASN A 140 21.31 23.06 -6.50
CA ASN A 140 22.23 22.14 -7.16
C ASN A 140 22.19 20.73 -6.54
N PHE A 141 21.44 20.54 -5.45
CA PHE A 141 21.24 19.23 -4.84
C PHE A 141 20.64 18.28 -5.87
N PHE A 142 21.26 17.12 -6.03
CA PHE A 142 20.79 16.08 -6.95
C PHE A 142 20.78 14.73 -6.25
N PHE A 143 19.64 14.06 -6.32
CA PHE A 143 19.49 12.67 -5.91
C PHE A 143 18.73 11.90 -6.98
N ALA A 144 19.02 10.60 -7.11
CA ALA A 144 18.26 9.72 -7.97
C ALA A 144 18.05 8.36 -7.29
N ASP A 145 16.79 7.93 -7.18
CA ASP A 145 16.44 6.53 -6.91
C ASP A 145 16.36 5.80 -8.25
N SER A 146 16.87 4.56 -8.30
CA SER A 146 16.85 3.76 -9.52
C SER A 146 16.48 2.32 -9.23
N LYS A 147 15.43 1.84 -9.92
CA LYS A 147 14.90 0.49 -9.73
C LYS A 147 14.76 -0.21 -11.08
N THR A 148 15.39 -1.38 -11.17
CA THR A 148 15.37 -2.23 -12.35
C THR A 148 14.28 -3.28 -12.21
N PHE A 149 13.50 -3.47 -13.28
CA PHE A 149 12.43 -4.44 -13.39
C PHE A 149 12.60 -5.23 -14.69
N ALA A 150 12.38 -6.54 -14.67
CA ALA A 150 11.94 -7.25 -15.86
C ALA A 150 10.54 -6.75 -16.23
N TYR A 151 10.19 -6.71 -17.52
CA TYR A 151 8.84 -6.30 -17.93
C TYR A 151 8.20 -7.24 -18.94
N SER A 152 6.87 -7.36 -18.87
CA SER A 152 6.08 -8.16 -19.81
C SER A 152 4.69 -7.56 -20.01
N PHE A 153 4.02 -7.96 -21.09
CA PHE A 153 2.63 -7.57 -21.37
C PHE A 153 1.70 -8.78 -21.29
N ARG A 154 0.52 -8.61 -20.68
CA ARG A 154 -0.58 -9.58 -20.69
C ARG A 154 -1.85 -8.85 -21.14
N GLY A 155 -2.11 -8.88 -22.45
CA GLY A 155 -3.19 -8.07 -23.04
C GLY A 155 -2.83 -6.58 -23.00
N ASP A 156 -3.74 -5.76 -22.49
CA ASP A 156 -3.55 -4.33 -22.23
C ASP A 156 -2.59 -4.06 -21.06
N THR A 157 -2.42 -5.03 -20.15
CA THR A 157 -1.73 -4.88 -18.88
C THR A 157 -0.21 -4.99 -19.03
N LEU A 158 0.52 -4.02 -18.49
CA LEU A 158 1.97 -4.06 -18.28
C LEU A 158 2.27 -4.64 -16.90
N LEU A 159 3.21 -5.59 -16.83
CA LEU A 159 3.75 -6.10 -15.57
C LEU A 159 5.21 -5.64 -15.42
N LEU A 160 5.55 -5.09 -14.25
CA LEU A 160 6.93 -4.78 -13.86
C LEU A 160 7.34 -5.68 -12.69
N SER A 161 8.30 -6.56 -12.94
CA SER A 161 8.69 -7.66 -12.04
C SER A 161 10.10 -7.44 -11.49
N LYS A 162 10.27 -7.60 -10.18
CA LYS A 162 11.57 -7.59 -9.49
C LYS A 162 11.68 -8.84 -8.60
N ILE A 163 12.91 -9.18 -8.20
CA ILE A 163 13.10 -9.96 -6.97
C ILE A 163 13.04 -8.99 -5.79
N SER A 164 12.19 -9.26 -4.80
CA SER A 164 12.29 -8.59 -3.51
C SER A 164 13.37 -9.27 -2.68
N GLU A 165 14.31 -8.48 -2.19
CA GLU A 165 15.18 -8.90 -1.10
C GLU A 165 14.34 -9.00 0.19
N PRO A 166 14.66 -9.95 1.10
CA PRO A 166 13.99 -10.07 2.39
C PRO A 166 14.38 -8.91 3.31
N ASP A 167 13.45 -8.49 4.16
CA ASP A 167 13.74 -7.49 5.19
C ASP A 167 14.69 -8.08 6.27
N PRO A 168 15.86 -7.45 6.56
CA PRO A 168 16.81 -7.97 7.54
C PRO A 168 16.30 -7.96 9.00
N TYR A 169 15.14 -7.35 9.28
CA TYR A 169 14.47 -7.37 10.57
C TYR A 169 13.37 -8.45 10.68
N GLU A 170 12.91 -9.02 9.56
CA GLU A 170 11.98 -10.17 9.54
C GLU A 170 12.73 -11.49 9.31
N ALA A 171 13.04 -12.20 10.39
CA ALA A 171 13.98 -13.33 10.41
C ALA A 171 13.66 -14.51 9.47
N ASP A 172 12.41 -14.65 9.00
CA ASP A 172 11.91 -15.76 8.19
C ASP A 172 11.58 -15.37 6.73
N GLN A 173 11.79 -14.11 6.31
CA GLN A 173 11.56 -13.74 4.91
C GLN A 173 12.60 -14.39 3.98
N GLN A 174 12.11 -14.97 2.87
CA GLN A 174 12.94 -15.41 1.74
C GLN A 174 12.83 -14.43 0.57
N LYS A 175 13.73 -14.53 -0.41
CA LYS A 175 13.60 -13.77 -1.66
C LYS A 175 12.39 -14.28 -2.45
N TYR A 176 11.48 -13.39 -2.80
CA TYR A 176 10.31 -13.69 -3.64
C TYR A 176 10.27 -12.81 -4.89
N GLU A 177 9.63 -13.28 -5.96
CA GLU A 177 9.31 -12.40 -7.10
C GLU A 177 8.11 -11.52 -6.75
N GLU A 178 8.23 -10.21 -6.97
CA GLU A 178 7.15 -9.24 -6.81
C GLU A 178 6.86 -8.56 -8.15
N SER A 179 5.65 -8.75 -8.66
CA SER A 179 5.19 -8.21 -9.95
C SER A 179 4.09 -7.16 -9.75
N PHE A 180 4.41 -5.92 -10.07
CA PHE A 180 3.50 -4.78 -10.04
C PHE A 180 2.67 -4.72 -11.32
N ILE A 181 1.37 -4.47 -11.18
CA ILE A 181 0.39 -4.55 -12.28
C ILE A 181 0.02 -3.13 -12.73
N PHE A 182 0.13 -2.84 -14.03
CA PHE A 182 -0.18 -1.52 -14.60
C PHE A 182 -1.18 -1.62 -15.76
N VAL A 183 -2.15 -0.70 -15.79
CA VAL A 183 -3.26 -0.68 -16.76
C VAL A 183 -3.36 0.66 -17.49
N GLY A 184 -3.99 0.65 -18.68
CA GLY A 184 -4.02 1.77 -19.62
C GLY A 184 -3.03 1.56 -20.76
N GLY A 185 -2.25 2.59 -21.09
CA GLY A 185 -1.13 2.50 -22.04
C GLY A 185 -1.51 2.01 -23.43
N THR A 186 -0.74 1.07 -23.98
CA THR A 186 -1.10 0.35 -25.21
C THR A 186 -0.44 -1.03 -25.18
N SER A 187 -1.23 -2.07 -25.44
CA SER A 187 -0.75 -3.46 -25.50
C SER A 187 0.54 -3.61 -26.33
N GLY A 188 1.58 -4.19 -25.74
CA GLY A 188 2.86 -4.45 -26.38
C GLY A 188 3.77 -3.23 -26.60
N LYS A 189 3.40 -2.02 -26.15
CA LYS A 189 4.23 -0.81 -26.21
C LYS A 189 4.51 -0.30 -24.82
N LEU A 190 5.78 -0.09 -24.46
CA LEU A 190 6.12 0.45 -23.15
C LEU A 190 5.74 1.94 -23.05
N ASP A 191 5.92 2.68 -24.13
CA ASP A 191 5.64 4.11 -24.23
C ASP A 191 4.12 4.37 -24.15
N GLY A 192 3.69 5.15 -23.16
CA GLY A 192 2.27 5.32 -22.78
C GLY A 192 2.08 5.81 -21.34
N ILE A 193 0.82 5.97 -20.92
CA ILE A 193 0.43 6.32 -19.54
C ILE A 193 -0.10 5.06 -18.84
N TRP A 194 0.51 4.73 -17.70
CA TRP A 194 0.34 3.49 -16.96
C TRP A 194 -0.12 3.78 -15.54
N LYS A 195 -1.40 3.49 -15.24
CA LYS A 195 -1.90 3.53 -13.86
C LYS A 195 -1.44 2.27 -13.13
N HIS A 196 -0.83 2.42 -11.96
CA HIS A 196 -0.59 1.29 -11.05
C HIS A 196 -1.91 0.76 -10.49
N SER A 197 -2.09 -0.55 -10.56
CA SER A 197 -3.14 -1.25 -9.83
C SER A 197 -2.86 -1.20 -8.33
N GLN A 198 -3.91 -1.28 -7.51
CA GLN A 198 -3.77 -1.51 -6.07
C GLN A 198 -3.33 -2.94 -5.73
N CYS A 199 -3.32 -3.83 -6.73
CA CYS A 199 -2.91 -5.22 -6.60
C CYS A 199 -1.54 -5.50 -7.24
N ARG A 200 -0.73 -6.29 -6.55
CA ARG A 200 0.56 -6.85 -7.00
C ARG A 200 0.55 -8.37 -6.82
N TYR A 201 1.31 -9.09 -7.63
CA TYR A 201 1.64 -10.48 -7.32
C TYR A 201 2.88 -10.55 -6.43
N ARG A 202 2.86 -11.45 -5.46
CA ARG A 202 4.06 -11.99 -4.81
C ARG A 202 4.05 -13.49 -5.05
N GLU A 203 5.05 -13.98 -5.76
CA GLU A 203 5.05 -15.34 -6.33
C GLU A 203 3.77 -15.58 -7.17
N ASP A 204 2.96 -16.58 -6.82
CA ASP A 204 1.69 -16.92 -7.47
C ASP A 204 0.46 -16.18 -6.90
N LYS A 205 0.60 -15.50 -5.77
CA LYS A 205 -0.52 -14.92 -5.00
C LYS A 205 -0.67 -13.42 -5.27
N MET A 206 -1.93 -12.99 -5.45
CA MET A 206 -2.28 -11.58 -5.60
C MET A 206 -2.56 -10.94 -4.25
N TYR A 207 -1.93 -9.80 -3.98
CA TYR A 207 -2.10 -8.99 -2.77
C TYR A 207 -2.55 -7.58 -3.19
N CYS A 208 -3.68 -7.12 -2.66
CA CYS A 208 -4.22 -5.78 -2.93
C CYS A 208 -4.13 -4.91 -1.67
N MET A 209 -3.58 -3.70 -1.80
CA MET A 209 -3.35 -2.80 -0.66
C MET A 209 -4.51 -1.81 -0.45
N ASN A 210 -5.26 -1.50 -1.51
CA ASN A 210 -6.43 -0.61 -1.52
C ASN A 210 -6.18 0.85 -1.06
N ASP A 211 -4.92 1.26 -0.87
CA ASP A 211 -4.49 2.56 -0.37
C ASP A 211 -5.21 3.76 -1.02
N GLY A 212 -5.39 4.85 -0.26
CA GLY A 212 -6.15 6.04 -0.63
C GLY A 212 -5.59 6.94 -1.75
N TYR A 213 -4.64 6.45 -2.54
CA TYR A 213 -4.00 7.19 -3.64
C TYR A 213 -3.89 6.34 -4.92
N ASP A 214 -3.99 6.98 -6.08
CA ASP A 214 -3.71 6.38 -7.39
C ASP A 214 -2.31 6.85 -7.87
N GLN A 215 -1.47 5.90 -8.31
CA GLN A 215 -0.13 6.18 -8.86
C GLN A 215 -0.11 5.98 -10.37
N TYR A 216 0.73 6.76 -11.05
CA TYR A 216 0.90 6.70 -12.50
C TYR A 216 2.36 6.87 -12.92
N PHE A 217 2.81 6.07 -13.88
CA PHE A 217 3.98 6.38 -14.69
C PHE A 217 3.54 6.79 -16.10
N LYS A 218 4.27 7.72 -16.71
CA LYS A 218 4.26 7.97 -18.15
C LYS A 218 5.66 7.70 -18.68
N PHE A 219 5.73 6.85 -19.70
CA PHE A 219 6.96 6.49 -20.39
C PHE A 219 6.94 7.11 -21.79
N ASP A 220 8.00 7.85 -22.14
CA ASP A 220 8.12 8.60 -23.40
C ASP A 220 9.58 8.54 -23.88
N GLY A 221 9.89 7.55 -24.73
CA GLY A 221 11.23 7.27 -25.23
C GLY A 221 12.20 6.86 -24.13
N ASP A 222 13.10 7.79 -23.75
CA ASP A 222 14.11 7.65 -22.71
C ASP A 222 13.73 8.32 -21.38
N LYS A 223 12.49 8.80 -21.25
CA LYS A 223 12.00 9.56 -20.09
C LYS A 223 10.94 8.82 -19.29
N VAL A 224 10.89 9.13 -18.00
CA VAL A 224 9.79 8.80 -17.10
C VAL A 224 9.26 10.06 -16.43
N GLU A 225 7.93 10.11 -16.26
CA GLU A 225 7.23 11.06 -15.41
C GLU A 225 6.35 10.27 -14.43
N TYR A 226 6.50 10.53 -13.14
CA TYR A 226 5.77 9.87 -12.05
C TYR A 226 4.80 10.87 -11.39
N ARG A 227 3.51 10.52 -11.39
CA ARG A 227 2.43 11.33 -10.82
C ARG A 227 1.59 10.53 -9.84
N ILE A 228 0.99 11.22 -8.87
CA ILE A 228 0.03 10.65 -7.92
C ILE A 228 -1.18 11.56 -7.73
N THR A 229 -2.31 10.98 -7.33
CA THR A 229 -3.50 11.74 -6.93
C THR A 229 -4.25 11.01 -5.82
N ASP A 230 -4.99 11.75 -5.00
CA ASP A 230 -5.87 11.18 -3.98
C ASP A 230 -7.00 10.39 -4.67
N ARG A 231 -7.41 9.24 -4.10
CA ARG A 231 -8.58 8.51 -4.61
C ARG A 231 -9.85 9.15 -4.07
N VAL A 232 -10.64 9.73 -4.98
CA VAL A 232 -11.90 10.46 -4.74
C VAL A 232 -12.91 9.65 -3.91
N ASP A 233 -12.91 8.33 -4.09
CA ASP A 233 -13.85 7.36 -3.55
C ASP A 233 -13.24 6.43 -2.46
N TYR A 234 -12.08 6.78 -1.91
CA TYR A 234 -11.48 6.01 -0.81
C TYR A 234 -12.29 6.13 0.49
N ASP A 235 -12.32 5.06 1.28
CA ASP A 235 -12.96 5.02 2.60
C ASP A 235 -11.90 5.27 3.69
N TYR A 236 -11.77 6.53 4.12
CA TYR A 236 -10.87 6.93 5.20
C TYR A 236 -11.28 6.32 6.55
N MET A 237 -12.52 5.82 6.67
CA MET A 237 -12.99 5.05 7.82
C MET A 237 -12.67 3.55 7.69
N GLN A 238 -11.71 3.18 6.82
CA GLN A 238 -10.96 1.90 6.80
C GLN A 238 -9.44 2.17 6.71
N THR A 239 -8.94 3.09 7.55
CA THR A 239 -7.50 3.42 7.64
C THR A 239 -6.87 2.83 8.90
N VAL A 240 -5.55 2.62 8.86
CA VAL A 240 -4.73 2.33 10.05
C VAL A 240 -4.95 3.37 11.16
N PHE A 241 -5.12 4.65 10.81
CA PHE A 241 -5.46 5.72 11.76
C PHE A 241 -6.75 5.44 12.55
N VAL A 242 -7.82 4.94 11.91
CA VAL A 242 -9.09 4.64 12.60
C VAL A 242 -8.97 3.40 13.48
N ASP A 243 -8.18 2.42 13.07
CA ASP A 243 -7.83 1.24 13.89
C ASP A 243 -7.07 1.67 15.16
N GLN A 244 -6.02 2.49 15.00
CA GLN A 244 -5.26 3.07 16.12
C GLN A 244 -6.11 3.98 17.02
N LEU A 245 -7.05 4.74 16.44
CA LEU A 245 -8.01 5.54 17.22
C LEU A 245 -8.94 4.66 18.07
N PHE A 246 -9.35 3.50 17.55
CA PHE A 246 -10.13 2.53 18.31
C PHE A 246 -9.31 1.91 19.44
N ASP A 247 -8.09 1.42 19.17
CA ASP A 247 -7.19 0.89 20.20
C ASP A 247 -6.80 1.95 21.25
N PHE A 248 -6.67 3.23 20.85
CA PHE A 248 -6.50 4.34 21.79
C PHE A 248 -7.74 4.51 22.68
N ILE A 249 -8.94 4.56 22.10
CA ILE A 249 -10.20 4.72 22.84
C ILE A 249 -10.50 3.51 23.76
N GLY A 250 -10.12 2.29 23.35
CA GLY A 250 -10.23 1.09 24.16
C GLY A 250 -9.19 1.03 25.28
N ASP A 251 -7.95 0.74 24.92
CA ASP A 251 -6.90 0.31 25.85
C ASP A 251 -5.82 1.37 26.15
N GLY A 252 -5.83 2.50 25.44
CA GLY A 252 -4.86 3.59 25.65
C GLY A 252 -3.52 3.33 24.95
N GLY A 253 -3.58 2.90 23.68
CA GLY A 253 -2.43 2.86 22.78
C GLY A 253 -1.92 4.26 22.37
N SER A 254 -1.55 4.43 21.10
CA SER A 254 -1.08 5.71 20.56
C SER A 254 -1.58 5.92 19.13
N ILE A 255 -1.89 7.17 18.76
CA ILE A 255 -2.44 7.56 17.46
C ILE A 255 -1.35 8.19 16.61
N GLN A 256 -1.03 7.58 15.47
CA GLN A 256 -0.16 8.17 14.46
C GLN A 256 -1.01 8.93 13.43
N LEU A 257 -0.73 10.22 13.27
CA LEU A 257 -1.34 11.05 12.24
C LEU A 257 -0.43 11.03 11.01
N GLU A 258 -0.73 10.14 10.07
CA GLU A 258 0.04 9.90 8.85
C GLU A 258 -0.77 10.27 7.60
N THR A 259 -0.13 10.82 6.57
CA THR A 259 -0.78 11.05 5.25
C THR A 259 -0.65 9.90 4.24
N PRO A 260 0.22 8.88 4.43
CA PRO A 260 0.08 7.59 3.78
C PRO A 260 -1.19 6.82 4.20
N TYR A 261 -2.28 7.00 3.47
CA TYR A 261 -3.57 6.37 3.76
C TYR A 261 -3.62 4.88 3.38
N TYR A 262 -3.02 4.04 4.22
CA TYR A 262 -3.08 2.58 4.13
C TYR A 262 -4.41 2.02 4.62
N TYR A 263 -4.94 1.02 3.91
CA TYR A 263 -6.13 0.28 4.32
C TYR A 263 -5.88 -0.53 5.61
N SER A 264 -6.84 -0.49 6.55
CA SER A 264 -6.99 -1.52 7.58
C SER A 264 -8.43 -2.02 7.65
N ASP A 265 -8.61 -3.30 7.97
CA ASP A 265 -9.91 -3.82 8.40
C ASP A 265 -10.10 -3.50 9.88
N THR A 266 -10.60 -2.28 10.14
CA THR A 266 -10.80 -1.70 11.49
C THR A 266 -11.76 -2.49 12.37
N LYS A 267 -12.32 -3.61 11.88
CA LYS A 267 -13.18 -4.49 12.65
C LYS A 267 -12.48 -5.05 13.90
N TYR A 268 -11.19 -5.36 13.83
CA TYR A 268 -10.47 -5.89 15.00
C TYR A 268 -10.39 -4.85 16.14
N GLY A 269 -9.88 -3.64 15.86
CA GLY A 269 -9.88 -2.53 16.81
C GLY A 269 -11.28 -2.15 17.30
N GLN A 270 -12.30 -2.28 16.44
CA GLN A 270 -13.69 -2.03 16.81
C GLN A 270 -14.20 -3.06 17.85
N GLU A 271 -13.91 -4.35 17.65
CA GLU A 271 -14.35 -5.43 18.54
C GLU A 271 -13.53 -5.49 19.84
N SER A 272 -12.23 -5.17 19.83
CA SER A 272 -11.39 -5.07 21.04
C SER A 272 -11.83 -3.90 21.93
N ALA A 273 -11.97 -2.70 21.37
CA ALA A 273 -12.33 -1.48 22.10
C ALA A 273 -13.83 -1.41 22.51
N GLY A 274 -14.62 -2.44 22.22
CA GLY A 274 -16.05 -2.50 22.53
C GLY A 274 -16.89 -1.45 21.79
N ILE A 275 -16.47 -1.06 20.59
CA ILE A 275 -17.07 0.04 19.84
C ILE A 275 -18.27 -0.42 19.02
N SER A 276 -19.34 0.38 19.03
CA SER A 276 -20.52 0.16 18.18
C SER A 276 -20.72 1.32 17.21
N ILE A 277 -20.59 1.05 15.91
CA ILE A 277 -20.80 2.03 14.85
C ILE A 277 -22.31 2.25 14.63
N LEU A 278 -22.75 3.50 14.71
CA LEU A 278 -24.15 3.92 14.53
C LEU A 278 -24.42 4.36 13.08
N SER A 279 -23.46 5.04 12.45
CA SER A 279 -23.49 5.40 11.04
C SER A 279 -22.08 5.66 10.51
N LYS A 280 -21.89 5.46 9.20
CA LYS A 280 -20.60 5.62 8.53
C LYS A 280 -20.78 6.13 7.10
N THR A 281 -19.85 6.96 6.66
CA THR A 281 -19.56 7.31 5.26
C THR A 281 -18.05 7.17 5.03
N ASN A 282 -17.58 7.40 3.80
CA ASN A 282 -16.16 7.36 3.47
C ASN A 282 -15.28 8.39 4.22
N THR A 283 -15.86 9.45 4.79
CA THR A 283 -15.11 10.51 5.50
C THR A 283 -15.65 10.83 6.90
N THR A 284 -16.74 10.18 7.33
CA THR A 284 -17.33 10.42 8.65
C THR A 284 -17.82 9.13 9.30
N MET A 285 -17.73 9.05 10.63
CA MET A 285 -18.27 7.93 11.39
C MET A 285 -18.87 8.42 12.70
N LYS A 286 -20.07 7.94 13.02
CA LYS A 286 -20.67 8.07 14.35
C LYS A 286 -20.61 6.73 15.06
N PHE A 287 -20.05 6.69 16.26
CA PHE A 287 -19.88 5.46 17.03
C PHE A 287 -20.05 5.69 18.53
N THR A 288 -20.17 4.63 19.31
CA THR A 288 -20.23 4.68 20.78
C THR A 288 -19.18 3.79 21.41
N HIS A 289 -18.58 4.28 22.50
CA HIS A 289 -17.75 3.52 23.44
C HIS A 289 -18.24 3.85 24.85
N ALA A 290 -18.46 2.81 25.68
CA ALA A 290 -19.12 2.93 26.98
C ALA A 290 -20.45 3.74 26.89
N ASP A 291 -20.59 4.83 27.65
CA ASP A 291 -21.74 5.73 27.66
C ASP A 291 -21.60 6.93 26.69
N LYS A 292 -20.45 7.05 26.01
CA LYS A 292 -20.10 8.21 25.15
C LYS A 292 -20.43 7.93 23.69
N THR A 293 -20.92 8.97 23.00
CA THR A 293 -21.12 8.97 21.55
C THR A 293 -20.11 9.90 20.91
N PHE A 294 -19.40 9.38 19.91
CA PHE A 294 -18.38 10.10 19.15
C PHE A 294 -18.87 10.38 17.72
N ASP A 295 -18.53 11.55 17.18
CA ASP A 295 -18.65 11.90 15.78
C ASP A 295 -17.25 12.22 15.24
N LEU A 296 -16.72 11.34 14.38
CA LEU A 296 -15.45 11.50 13.67
C LEU A 296 -15.70 12.08 12.27
N SER A 297 -14.85 13.01 11.86
CA SER A 297 -14.80 13.63 10.53
C SER A 297 -13.37 13.68 10.02
N VAL A 298 -13.17 13.37 8.74
CA VAL A 298 -11.97 13.68 7.96
C VAL A 298 -12.31 14.88 7.10
N ASP A 299 -11.87 16.06 7.55
CA ASP A 299 -12.33 17.35 7.01
C ASP A 299 -11.56 17.71 5.74
N TYR A 300 -10.29 17.32 5.65
CA TYR A 300 -9.56 17.14 4.41
C TYR A 300 -8.42 16.12 4.58
N ALA A 301 -8.06 15.46 3.49
CA ALA A 301 -6.95 14.53 3.40
C ALA A 301 -6.25 14.69 2.04
N ARG A 302 -4.91 14.67 2.02
CA ARG A 302 -4.02 14.82 0.87
C ARG A 302 -2.78 13.97 1.08
N TYR A 303 -2.60 12.94 0.25
CA TYR A 303 -1.54 11.96 0.41
C TYR A 303 -0.15 12.59 0.23
N LYS A 304 0.73 12.36 1.22
CA LYS A 304 2.08 12.94 1.31
C LYS A 304 2.08 14.46 1.17
N ASP A 305 1.16 15.08 1.89
CA ASP A 305 0.95 16.53 1.93
C ASP A 305 0.30 16.99 3.25
N SER A 306 -0.95 16.61 3.54
CA SER A 306 -1.63 17.06 4.77
C SER A 306 -2.95 16.33 5.10
N LEU A 307 -3.29 16.27 6.39
CA LEU A 307 -4.53 15.69 6.94
C LEU A 307 -5.11 16.61 8.03
N HIS A 308 -6.43 16.71 8.08
CA HIS A 308 -7.18 17.25 9.22
C HIS A 308 -8.34 16.34 9.58
N VAL A 309 -8.39 15.94 10.85
CA VAL A 309 -9.46 15.14 11.43
C VAL A 309 -10.06 15.86 12.64
N THR A 310 -11.38 15.74 12.80
CA THR A 310 -12.10 16.26 13.96
C THR A 310 -12.86 15.13 14.64
N LEU A 311 -12.64 14.92 15.93
CA LEU A 311 -13.42 13.99 16.77
C LEU A 311 -14.21 14.78 17.81
N LYS A 312 -15.53 14.59 17.88
CA LYS A 312 -16.42 15.29 18.81
C LYS A 312 -17.15 14.32 19.73
N SER A 313 -17.40 14.73 20.98
CA SER A 313 -18.29 14.04 21.92
C SER A 313 -18.95 15.07 22.84
N GLY A 314 -20.25 15.27 22.68
CA GLY A 314 -20.97 16.36 23.34
C GLY A 314 -20.45 17.72 22.87
N ASP A 315 -20.17 18.63 23.80
CA ASP A 315 -19.65 19.97 23.52
C ASP A 315 -18.12 20.02 23.29
N VAL A 316 -17.41 18.89 23.44
CA VAL A 316 -15.94 18.81 23.26
C VAL A 316 -15.60 18.40 21.82
N SER A 317 -14.58 19.06 21.27
CA SER A 317 -14.04 18.83 19.92
C SER A 317 -12.51 18.73 19.99
N CYS A 318 -11.95 17.64 19.46
CA CYS A 318 -10.52 17.41 19.34
C CYS A 318 -10.13 17.46 17.87
N GLU A 319 -9.06 18.19 17.55
CA GLU A 319 -8.59 18.44 16.18
C GLU A 319 -7.19 17.85 16.00
N GLY A 320 -7.07 16.87 15.11
CA GLY A 320 -5.83 16.19 14.77
C GLY A 320 -5.34 16.63 13.40
N THR A 321 -4.10 17.08 13.31
CA THR A 321 -3.49 17.56 12.07
C THR A 321 -2.10 16.97 11.87
N VAL A 322 -1.76 16.73 10.60
CA VAL A 322 -0.38 16.52 10.14
C VAL A 322 -0.17 17.24 8.81
N ARG A 323 1.03 17.76 8.61
CA ARG A 323 1.51 18.30 7.34
C ARG A 323 2.91 17.78 7.04
N GLU A 324 3.04 17.15 5.89
CA GLU A 324 4.27 16.57 5.34
C GLU A 324 4.71 17.33 4.08
N MET A 325 6.01 17.41 3.83
CA MET A 325 6.57 17.74 2.51
C MET A 325 7.83 16.91 2.28
N GLU A 326 7.78 15.94 1.37
CA GLU A 326 8.99 15.24 0.93
C GLU A 326 9.94 16.21 0.20
N ASP A 327 9.39 17.07 -0.66
CA ASP A 327 10.12 18.06 -1.44
C ASP A 327 9.95 19.44 -0.80
N VAL A 328 10.77 19.71 0.23
CA VAL A 328 10.72 20.96 1.01
C VAL A 328 11.06 22.18 0.14
N VAL A 329 10.13 23.13 0.07
CA VAL A 329 10.30 24.40 -0.68
C VAL A 329 11.19 25.40 0.05
N THR A 330 11.75 26.36 -0.68
CA THR A 330 12.67 27.41 -0.18
C THR A 330 12.15 28.12 1.07
N GLU A 331 10.85 28.40 1.13
CA GLU A 331 10.19 29.14 2.21
C GLU A 331 10.08 28.34 3.52
N VAL A 332 10.25 27.01 3.45
CA VAL A 332 10.17 26.08 4.59
C VAL A 332 11.55 25.60 5.03
N CYS A 333 12.54 25.63 4.13
CA CYS A 333 13.92 25.28 4.44
C CYS A 333 14.66 26.39 5.20
N SER A 334 14.36 26.54 6.49
CA SER A 334 14.95 27.56 7.37
C SER A 334 15.12 27.05 8.80
N ASP A 335 15.99 27.71 9.57
CA ASP A 335 16.20 27.39 10.98
C ASP A 335 14.95 27.62 11.85
N ASP A 336 14.02 28.49 11.43
CA ASP A 336 12.70 28.68 12.07
C ASP A 336 11.81 27.43 12.00
N ASN A 337 12.10 26.49 11.09
CA ASN A 337 11.41 25.21 10.95
C ASN A 337 12.25 24.01 11.41
N ALA A 338 13.39 24.23 12.09
CA ALA A 338 14.37 23.19 12.43
C ALA A 338 13.78 21.97 13.16
N ASP A 339 12.85 22.17 14.08
CA ASP A 339 12.17 21.11 14.86
C ASP A 339 11.22 20.24 14.01
N TYR A 340 10.94 20.65 12.77
CA TYR A 340 10.07 19.96 11.80
C TYR A 340 10.84 19.43 10.58
N LEU A 341 12.18 19.60 10.52
CA LEU A 341 13.00 19.22 9.37
C LEU A 341 13.79 17.93 9.66
N TRP A 342 13.41 16.84 8.98
CA TRP A 342 13.92 15.49 9.21
C TRP A 342 14.77 15.01 8.04
N LYS A 343 15.94 14.40 8.30
CA LYS A 343 16.86 14.00 7.22
C LYS A 343 16.41 12.69 6.57
N SER A 344 16.07 12.74 5.28
CA SER A 344 15.71 11.55 4.50
C SER A 344 16.92 10.74 4.03
N SER A 345 16.64 9.54 3.51
CA SER A 345 17.62 8.66 2.85
C SER A 345 18.29 9.28 1.61
N SER A 346 17.66 10.27 0.98
CA SER A 346 18.28 11.00 -0.16
C SER A 346 19.45 11.88 0.26
N GLY A 347 19.51 12.26 1.55
CA GLY A 347 20.42 13.26 2.08
C GLY A 347 19.80 14.65 2.24
N ALA A 348 18.72 14.97 1.51
CA ALA A 348 17.91 16.16 1.73
C ALA A 348 16.95 15.97 2.91
N TYR A 349 16.47 17.09 3.46
CA TYR A 349 15.52 17.14 4.55
C TYR A 349 14.07 17.21 4.04
N THR A 350 13.20 16.42 4.64
CA THR A 350 11.73 16.53 4.54
C THR A 350 11.19 17.42 5.65
N TYR A 351 9.98 17.94 5.47
CA TYR A 351 9.23 18.65 6.51
C TYR A 351 8.13 17.75 7.05
N GLU A 352 7.97 17.69 8.38
CA GLU A 352 6.86 17.02 9.03
C GLU A 352 6.47 17.76 10.32
N ARG A 353 5.20 18.14 10.42
CA ARG A 353 4.61 18.76 11.60
C ARG A 353 3.24 18.18 11.89
N MET A 354 3.04 17.67 13.10
CA MET A 354 1.76 17.13 13.58
C MET A 354 1.46 17.56 15.01
N ASN A 355 0.23 17.32 15.49
CA ASN A 355 -0.21 17.55 16.88
C ASN A 355 -0.87 16.30 17.51
N SER A 356 -0.33 15.11 17.22
CA SER A 356 -0.89 13.83 17.71
C SER A 356 -1.06 13.81 19.22
N ARG A 357 -0.07 14.28 19.99
CA ARG A 357 -0.13 14.32 21.47
C ARG A 357 -1.21 15.24 22.00
N GLU A 358 -1.41 16.39 21.37
CA GLU A 358 -2.47 17.33 21.72
C GLU A 358 -3.87 16.78 21.38
N PHE A 359 -3.97 15.99 20.30
CA PHE A 359 -5.18 15.26 19.92
C PHE A 359 -5.48 14.12 20.92
N GLU A 360 -4.50 13.27 21.23
CA GLU A 360 -4.56 12.20 22.24
C GLU A 360 -4.98 12.76 23.62
N ALA A 361 -4.31 13.80 24.11
CA ALA A 361 -4.63 14.42 25.41
C ALA A 361 -6.02 15.06 25.46
N CYS A 362 -6.55 15.51 24.32
CA CYS A 362 -7.94 15.97 24.21
C CYS A 362 -8.93 14.80 24.30
N ILE A 363 -8.62 13.67 23.66
CA ILE A 363 -9.44 12.44 23.72
C ILE A 363 -9.43 11.85 25.14
N ASP A 364 -8.27 11.79 25.81
CA ASP A 364 -8.18 11.38 27.21
C ASP A 364 -8.92 12.35 28.15
N GLY A 365 -9.01 13.63 27.79
CA GLY A 365 -9.89 14.61 28.43
C GLY A 365 -11.38 14.28 28.27
N ILE A 366 -11.81 13.80 27.09
CA ILE A 366 -13.18 13.30 26.85
C ILE A 366 -13.44 12.01 27.64
N LEU A 367 -12.48 11.10 27.67
CA LEU A 367 -12.59 9.79 28.33
C LEU A 367 -12.45 9.87 29.87
N GLY A 368 -11.85 10.94 30.40
CA GLY A 368 -11.59 11.12 31.83
C GLY A 368 -10.34 10.42 32.34
N ARG A 369 -9.36 10.19 31.45
CA ARG A 369 -8.11 9.46 31.72
C ARG A 369 -6.93 10.33 32.16
N ASN A 370 -7.04 11.65 32.00
CA ASN A 370 -6.00 12.61 32.37
C ASN A 370 -5.44 12.32 33.78
N GLN A 371 -4.12 12.17 33.86
CA GLN A 371 -3.44 11.72 35.07
C GLN A 371 -3.67 12.71 36.23
N ASN A 372 -3.84 12.17 37.44
CA ASN A 372 -3.66 12.94 38.66
C ASN A 372 -2.16 12.92 38.97
N ASP A 373 -1.51 14.08 38.94
CA ASP A 373 -0.19 14.32 39.54
C ASP A 373 -0.23 14.20 41.09
#